data_AF-A0A7V9EVI3-F1
#
_entry.id   AF-A0A7V9EVI3-F1
#
_cell.length_a   1.000
_cell.length_b   1.000
_cell.length_c   1.000
_cell.angle_alpha   90.00
_cell.angle_beta   90.00
_cell.angle_gamma   90.00
#
_symmetry.space_group_name_H-M   'P 1'
#
loop_
_entity.id
_entity.type
_entity.pdbx_description
1 polymer ?
#
loop_
_entity_poly.entity_id
_entity_poly.type
_entity_poly.pdbx_seq_one_letter_code
_entity_poly.pdbx_strand_id
1 'polypeptide(L)' 'YRAALGTDHAATELARMAGTQFDPEVVKVFLPLIDRLPALSTS' A
#
# COMPACT_ATOMS: atom_id res chain seq x y z
N TYR A 1 12.17 -16.15 -2.89
CA TYR A 1 11.10 -15.13 -2.88
C TYR A 1 10.93 -14.67 -1.44
N ARG A 2 10.71 -13.37 -1.16
CA ARG A 2 10.60 -12.86 0.22
C ARG A 2 9.17 -13.03 0.76
N ALA A 3 9.04 -13.11 2.08
CA ALA A 3 7.75 -13.10 2.75
C ALA A 3 6.98 -11.81 2.43
N ALA A 4 5.65 -11.91 2.36
CA ALA A 4 4.79 -10.74 2.21
C ALA A 4 5.00 -9.78 3.39
N LEU A 5 5.12 -8.49 3.07
CA LEU A 5 5.19 -7.44 4.08
C LEU A 5 3.76 -7.04 4.47
N GLY A 6 3.62 -6.54 5.69
CA GLY A 6 2.32 -6.09 6.20
C GLY A 6 1.81 -4.86 5.46
N THR A 7 0.49 -4.66 5.55
CA THR A 7 -0.21 -3.57 4.87
C THR A 7 0.29 -2.20 5.28
N ASP A 8 0.63 -2.00 6.56
CA ASP A 8 1.21 -0.74 7.07
C ASP A 8 2.56 -0.42 6.43
N HIS A 9 3.40 -1.45 6.24
CA HIS A 9 4.69 -1.31 5.59
C HIS A 9 4.50 -0.93 4.11
N ALA A 10 3.57 -1.61 3.43
CA ALA A 10 3.23 -1.28 2.05
C ALA A 10 2.68 0.15 1.91
N ALA A 11 1.80 0.60 2.81
CA ALA A 11 1.27 1.95 2.83
C ALA A 11 2.37 3.00 3.02
N THR A 12 3.31 2.74 3.93
CA THR A 12 4.48 3.61 4.17
C THR A 12 5.33 3.74 2.92
N GLU A 13 5.63 2.64 2.25
CA GLU A 13 6.46 2.65 1.03
C GLU A 13 5.76 3.34 -0.14
N LEU A 14 4.44 3.13 -0.31
CA LEU A 14 3.65 3.84 -1.32
C LEU A 14 3.68 5.36 -1.10
N ALA A 15 3.52 5.82 0.14
CA ALA A 15 3.61 7.23 0.49
C ALA A 15 5.03 7.79 0.24
N ARG A 16 6.08 7.03 0.62
CA ARG A 16 7.49 7.42 0.43
C ARG A 16 7.86 7.60 -1.04
N MET A 17 7.25 6.81 -1.92
CA MET A 17 7.55 6.79 -3.36
C MET A 17 6.60 7.66 -4.21
N ALA A 18 5.66 8.38 -3.59
CA ALA A 18 4.80 9.34 -4.28
C ALA A 18 5.64 10.48 -4.88
N GLY A 19 5.39 10.82 -6.14
CA GLY A 19 6.11 11.85 -6.90
C GLY A 19 7.43 11.39 -7.51
N THR A 20 7.80 10.12 -7.30
CA THR A 20 8.99 9.52 -7.94
C THR A 20 8.60 8.28 -8.74
N GLN A 21 8.18 7.21 -8.06
CA GLN A 21 7.74 5.96 -8.69
C GLN A 21 6.24 5.98 -9.01
N PHE A 22 5.46 6.70 -8.21
CA PHE A 22 4.01 6.75 -8.33
C PHE A 22 3.51 8.18 -8.47
N ASP A 23 2.40 8.36 -9.16
CA ASP A 23 1.69 9.63 -9.20
C ASP A 23 1.15 9.98 -7.79
N PRO A 24 1.47 11.17 -7.25
CA PRO A 24 1.00 11.60 -5.93
C PRO A 24 -0.52 11.58 -5.77
N GLU A 25 -1.28 12.00 -6.78
CA GLU A 25 -2.74 12.06 -6.70
C GLU A 25 -3.34 10.65 -6.73
N VAL A 26 -2.72 9.70 -7.43
CA VAL A 26 -3.12 8.29 -7.37
C VAL A 26 -2.88 7.71 -5.98
N VAL A 27 -1.70 7.93 -5.40
CA VAL A 27 -1.37 7.44 -4.05
C VAL A 27 -2.33 8.00 -3.00
N LYS A 28 -2.67 9.29 -3.10
CA LYS A 28 -3.63 9.96 -2.21
C LYS A 28 -5.03 9.34 -2.24
N VAL A 29 -5.50 8.90 -3.40
CA VAL A 29 -6.79 8.19 -3.54
C VAL A 29 -6.68 6.73 -3.12
N PHE A 30 -5.54 6.09 -3.36
CA PHE A 30 -5.34 4.67 -3.12
C PHE A 30 -5.17 4.32 -1.63
N LEU A 31 -4.40 5.11 -0.87
CA LEU A 31 -4.09 4.80 0.54
C LEU A 31 -5.35 4.62 1.42
N PRO A 32 -6.41 5.44 1.35
CA PRO A 32 -7.63 5.23 2.13
C PRO A 32 -8.43 3.96 1.76
N LEU A 33 -8.15 3.35 0.60
CA LEU A 33 -8.81 2.11 0.19
C LEU A 33 -8.19 0.88 0.88
N ILE A 34 -7.01 1.02 1.49
CA ILE A 34 -6.32 -0.05 2.21
C ILE A 34 -7.17 -0.59 3.36
N ASP A 35 -7.92 0.26 4.05
CA ASP A 35 -8.82 -0.14 5.14
C ASP A 35 -9.98 -1.05 4.68
N ARG A 36 -10.21 -1.12 3.37
CA ARG A 36 -11.22 -1.98 2.75
C ARG A 36 -10.65 -3.28 2.21
N LEU A 37 -9.34 -3.48 2.31
CA LEU A 37 -8.74 -4.74 1.92
C LEU A 37 -9.29 -5.83 2.84
N PRO A 38 -9.78 -6.94 2.28
CA PRO A 38 -10.16 -8.07 3.11
C PRO A 38 -8.95 -8.46 3.95
N ALA A 39 -9.17 -8.74 5.24
CA ALA A 39 -8.16 -9.37 6.06
C ALA A 39 -7.68 -10.60 5.29
N LEU A 40 -6.42 -10.59 4.86
CA LEU A 40 -5.83 -11.66 4.06
C LEU A 40 -5.94 -12.95 4.87
N SER A 41 -7.00 -13.71 4.61
CA SER A 41 -7.21 -15.04 5.18
C SER A 41 -6.27 -15.97 4.42
N THR A 42 -5.02 -16.02 4.85
CA THR A 42 -4.05 -17.02 4.39
C THR A 42 -4.54 -18.38 4.88
N SER A 43 -5.17 -19.14 3.99
CA SER A 43 -5.47 -20.57 4.16
C SER A 43 -4.21 -21.40 3.96
#